data_AF-A0A9W8PW59-F1
#
_entry.id   AF-A0A9W8PW59-F1
#
_cell.length_a   1.000
_cell.length_b   1.000
_cell.length_c   1.000
_cell.angle_alpha   90.00
_cell.angle_beta   90.00
_cell.angle_gamma   90.00
#
_symmetry.space_group_name_H-M   'P 1'
#
loop_
_entity.id
_entity.type
_entity.pdbx_description
1 polymer ?
#
loop_
_entity_poly.entity_id
_entity_poly.type
_entity_poly.pdbx_seq_one_letter_code
_entity_poly.pdbx_strand_id
1 'polypeptide(L)'
;MGHWGKFFIEGSKKIGTSFTVVEDGTQKKAMEKAGFVNIQEFDFRNPIGDWPEDPVEKQMGIYTKHGLQTDSEGFVLFMAHTLGWTREEILAYVGQFRREIGSGKYHGYFAQKVVWGQKPEAFGN
;
A
#
# COMPACT_ATOMS: atom_id res chain seq x y z
N MET A 1 -7.21 4.39 -11.32
CA MET A 1 -6.48 3.48 -10.43
C MET A 1 -7.12 2.09 -10.27
N GLY A 2 -8.16 1.71 -11.01
CA GLY A 2 -8.93 0.49 -10.72
C GLY A 2 -8.18 -0.85 -10.91
N HIS A 3 -7.05 -0.84 -11.62
CA HIS A 3 -6.24 -2.04 -11.88
C HIS A 3 -5.09 -2.22 -10.88
N TRP A 4 -4.71 -1.17 -10.15
CA TRP A 4 -3.53 -1.19 -9.27
C TRP A 4 -3.63 -2.23 -8.15
N GLY A 5 -4.72 -2.17 -7.36
CA GLY A 5 -4.91 -3.13 -6.28
C GLY A 5 -4.96 -4.58 -6.79
N LYS A 6 -5.72 -4.83 -7.86
CA LYS A 6 -5.85 -6.17 -8.47
C LYS A 6 -4.50 -6.71 -8.95
N PHE A 7 -3.69 -5.87 -9.60
CA PHE A 7 -2.36 -6.23 -10.07
C PHE A 7 -1.47 -6.76 -8.94
N PHE A 8 -1.38 -6.04 -7.81
CA PHE A 8 -0.59 -6.50 -6.65
C PHE A 8 -1.22 -7.70 -5.94
N ILE A 9 -2.55 -7.80 -5.88
CA ILE A 9 -3.25 -8.95 -5.30
C ILE A 9 -3.00 -10.23 -6.12
N GLU A 10 -3.08 -10.21 -7.45
CA GLU A 10 -2.73 -11.37 -8.26
C GLU A 10 -1.26 -11.77 -8.09
N GLY A 11 -0.40 -10.75 -8.02
CA GLY A 11 1.00 -10.90 -7.70
C GLY A 11 1.30 -11.60 -6.37
N SER A 12 0.60 -11.18 -5.33
CA SER A 12 0.70 -11.70 -3.96
C SER A 12 0.54 -13.23 -3.90
N LYS A 13 -0.35 -13.77 -4.75
CA LYS A 13 -0.65 -15.20 -4.82
C LYS A 13 0.55 -16.01 -5.33
N LYS A 14 1.41 -15.42 -6.16
CA LYS A 14 2.62 -16.08 -6.68
C LYS A 14 3.79 -16.03 -5.71
N ILE A 15 3.96 -14.92 -4.98
CA ILE A 15 5.10 -14.74 -4.07
C ILE A 15 4.84 -15.24 -2.64
N GLY A 16 3.58 -15.51 -2.28
CA GLY A 16 3.21 -15.96 -0.95
C GLY A 16 3.16 -14.85 0.11
N THR A 17 3.24 -13.59 -0.30
CA THR A 17 3.22 -12.40 0.58
C THR A 17 2.01 -11.55 0.26
N SER A 18 1.12 -11.35 1.24
CA SER A 18 -0.14 -10.61 1.08
C SER A 18 0.07 -9.11 0.82
N PHE A 19 -0.75 -8.55 -0.07
CA PHE A 19 -0.91 -7.11 -0.29
C PHE A 19 -2.21 -6.55 0.30
N THR A 20 -2.99 -7.37 1.02
CA THR A 20 -4.26 -7.02 1.68
C THR A 20 -4.09 -6.97 3.21
N VAL A 21 -2.90 -6.63 3.69
CA VAL A 21 -2.51 -6.69 5.11
C VAL A 21 -3.47 -5.90 6.02
N VAL A 22 -3.95 -4.76 5.55
CA VAL A 22 -4.89 -3.90 6.28
C VAL A 22 -6.28 -4.51 6.26
N GLU A 23 -6.79 -4.89 5.09
CA GLU A 23 -8.11 -5.48 4.88
C GLU A 23 -8.28 -6.81 5.64
N ASP A 24 -7.24 -7.61 5.68
CA ASP A 24 -7.22 -8.91 6.36
C ASP A 24 -7.07 -8.77 7.89
N GLY A 25 -6.76 -7.57 8.39
CA GLY A 25 -6.44 -7.34 9.81
C GLY A 25 -5.21 -8.12 10.29
N THR A 26 -4.28 -8.39 9.37
CA THR A 26 -3.17 -9.35 9.58
C THR A 26 -2.30 -8.96 10.77
N GLN A 27 -1.98 -7.67 10.91
CA GLN A 27 -1.08 -7.17 11.95
C GLN A 27 -1.61 -7.44 13.36
N LYS A 28 -2.86 -7.05 13.65
CA LYS A 28 -3.46 -7.29 14.97
C LYS A 28 -3.59 -8.76 15.29
N LYS A 29 -4.12 -9.57 14.37
CA LYS A 29 -4.26 -11.02 14.56
C LYS A 29 -2.92 -11.68 14.84
N ALA A 30 -1.86 -11.25 14.15
CA ALA A 30 -0.51 -11.75 14.38
C ALA A 30 0.02 -11.35 15.77
N MET A 31 -0.22 -10.11 16.20
CA MET A 31 0.17 -9.63 17.53
C MET A 31 -0.58 -10.36 18.66
N GLU A 32 -1.89 -10.56 18.51
CA GLU A 32 -2.71 -11.35 19.45
C GLU A 32 -2.19 -12.79 19.56
N LYS A 33 -1.94 -13.44 18.42
CA LYS A 33 -1.38 -14.79 18.37
C LYS A 33 0.02 -14.88 19.00
N ALA A 34 0.82 -13.82 18.88
CA ALA A 34 2.14 -13.72 19.49
C ALA A 34 2.10 -13.38 20.99
N GLY A 35 0.91 -13.19 21.58
CA GLY A 35 0.72 -12.94 23.01
C GLY A 35 0.93 -11.49 23.44
N PHE A 36 0.84 -10.53 22.51
CA PHE A 36 0.81 -9.12 22.88
C PHE A 36 -0.50 -8.77 23.59
N VAL A 37 -0.41 -7.89 24.57
CA VAL A 37 -1.54 -7.31 25.32
C VAL A 37 -1.63 -5.81 25.07
N ASN A 38 -2.74 -5.20 25.48
CA ASN A 38 -3.00 -3.76 25.31
C ASN A 38 -2.80 -3.28 23.86
N ILE A 39 -3.23 -4.11 22.89
CA ILE A 39 -3.06 -3.83 21.46
C ILE A 39 -3.95 -2.64 21.05
N GLN A 40 -3.35 -1.69 20.36
CA GLN A 40 -4.00 -0.51 19.78
C GLN A 40 -3.81 -0.51 18.26
N GLU A 41 -4.80 0.01 17.55
CA GLU A 41 -4.78 0.17 16.11
C GLU A 41 -5.03 1.64 15.76
N PHE A 42 -4.25 2.15 14.82
CA PHE A 42 -4.46 3.47 14.23
C PHE A 42 -4.51 3.36 12.72
N ASP A 43 -5.67 3.68 12.17
CA ASP A 43 -5.93 3.68 10.73
C ASP A 43 -5.78 5.09 10.18
N PHE A 44 -5.03 5.20 9.09
CA PHE A 44 -4.86 6.45 8.39
C PHE A 44 -4.74 6.20 6.90
N ARG A 45 -5.00 7.26 6.14
CA ARG A 45 -4.93 7.25 4.68
C ARG A 45 -3.66 7.98 4.28
N ASN A 46 -2.90 7.42 3.36
CA ASN A 46 -1.86 8.14 2.65
C ASN A 46 -2.41 8.58 1.28
N PRO A 47 -2.82 9.84 1.09
CA PRO A 47 -3.44 10.31 -0.14
C PRO A 47 -2.49 10.26 -1.33
N ILE A 48 -3.06 10.31 -2.53
CA ILE A 48 -2.32 10.50 -3.78
C ILE A 48 -2.86 11.76 -4.45
N GLY A 49 -2.07 12.84 -4.42
CA GLY A 49 -2.42 14.15 -4.97
C GLY A 49 -2.83 15.17 -3.91
N ASP A 50 -3.28 16.33 -4.39
CA ASP A 50 -3.55 17.55 -3.62
C ASP A 50 -5.03 17.75 -3.27
N TRP A 51 -5.86 16.72 -3.48
CA TRP A 51 -7.30 16.75 -3.24
C TRP A 51 -7.74 16.83 -1.76
N PRO A 52 -6.95 16.40 -0.75
CA PRO A 52 -7.36 16.57 0.65
C PRO A 52 -7.50 18.05 1.04
N GLU A 53 -8.45 18.37 1.92
CA GLU A 53 -8.60 19.73 2.46
C GLU A 53 -7.57 20.03 3.55
N ASP A 54 -7.28 19.04 4.40
CA ASP A 54 -6.30 19.15 5.47
C ASP A 54 -4.90 19.47 4.89
N PRO A 55 -4.22 20.52 5.38
CA PRO A 55 -2.92 20.93 4.84
C PRO A 55 -1.83 19.85 4.94
N VAL A 56 -1.86 19.03 6.00
CA VAL A 56 -0.85 17.98 6.22
C VAL A 56 -1.12 16.81 5.28
N GLU A 57 -2.37 16.34 5.19
CA GLU A 57 -2.76 15.30 4.23
C GLU A 57 -2.48 15.72 2.78
N LYS A 58 -2.75 16.98 2.43
CA LYS A 58 -2.45 17.54 1.12
C LYS A 58 -0.96 17.50 0.81
N GLN A 59 -0.11 17.93 1.74
CA GLN A 59 1.33 17.91 1.56
C GLN A 59 1.86 16.47 1.39
N MET A 60 1.40 15.54 2.23
CA MET A 60 1.72 14.11 2.08
C MET A 60 1.29 13.58 0.71
N GLY A 61 0.08 13.90 0.27
CA GLY A 61 -0.45 13.45 -1.00
C GLY A 61 0.32 13.98 -2.20
N ILE A 62 0.83 15.21 -2.15
CA ILE A 62 1.73 15.77 -3.18
C ILE A 62 3.03 14.97 -3.26
N TYR A 63 3.65 14.64 -2.11
CA TYR A 63 4.87 13.83 -2.12
C TYR A 63 4.63 12.41 -2.62
N THR A 64 3.53 11.77 -2.20
CA THR A 64 3.15 10.43 -2.69
C THR A 64 2.92 10.45 -4.20
N LYS A 65 2.20 11.46 -4.73
CA LYS A 65 2.00 11.63 -6.17
C LYS A 65 3.33 11.82 -6.89
N HIS A 66 4.22 12.67 -6.37
CA HIS A 66 5.52 12.92 -6.96
C HIS A 66 6.38 11.64 -7.03
N GLY A 67 6.42 10.86 -5.94
CA GLY A 67 7.14 9.58 -5.91
C GLY A 67 6.63 8.59 -6.97
N LEU A 68 5.30 8.42 -7.07
CA LEU A 68 4.68 7.54 -8.06
C LEU A 68 4.93 7.99 -9.51
N GLN A 69 5.08 9.29 -9.75
CA GLN A 69 5.35 9.84 -11.09
C GLN A 69 6.82 9.69 -11.47
N THR A 70 7.75 9.91 -10.53
CA THR A 70 9.19 9.86 -10.79
C THR A 70 9.67 8.45 -11.09
N ASP A 71 9.16 7.43 -10.39
CA ASP A 71 9.58 6.02 -10.59
C ASP A 71 8.41 5.06 -10.83
N SER A 72 7.51 5.41 -11.74
CA SER A 72 6.34 4.57 -12.05
C SER A 72 6.70 3.15 -12.50
N GLU A 73 7.84 2.99 -13.17
CA GLU A 73 8.29 1.69 -13.67
C GLU A 73 8.84 0.82 -12.54
N GLY A 74 9.67 1.38 -11.64
CA GLY A 74 10.21 0.67 -10.50
C GLY A 74 9.15 0.06 -9.58
N PHE A 75 8.02 0.75 -9.38
CA PHE A 75 6.89 0.19 -8.61
C PHE A 75 6.24 -1.04 -9.27
N VAL A 76 6.23 -1.10 -10.60
CA VAL A 76 5.49 -2.12 -11.36
C VAL A 76 6.39 -3.31 -11.73
N LEU A 77 7.67 -3.05 -11.99
CA LEU A 77 8.57 -3.96 -12.69
C LEU A 77 8.68 -5.32 -12.00
N PHE A 78 9.01 -5.34 -10.70
CA PHE A 78 9.14 -6.58 -9.93
C PHE A 78 7.87 -7.44 -10.02
N MET A 79 6.72 -6.79 -9.87
CA MET A 79 5.45 -7.51 -9.82
C MET A 79 5.02 -7.98 -11.22
N ALA A 80 5.24 -7.18 -12.25
CA ALA A 80 4.92 -7.56 -13.62
C ALA A 80 5.79 -8.73 -14.09
N HIS A 81 7.09 -8.75 -13.74
CA HIS A 81 7.95 -9.91 -14.00
C HIS A 81 7.47 -11.16 -13.27
N THR A 82 7.08 -11.04 -12.00
CA THR A 82 6.49 -12.14 -11.22
C THR A 82 5.25 -12.70 -11.90
N LEU A 83 4.41 -11.83 -12.47
CA LEU A 83 3.22 -12.22 -13.21
C LEU A 83 3.52 -12.81 -14.59
N GLY A 84 4.74 -12.63 -15.11
CA GLY A 84 5.18 -13.14 -16.41
C GLY A 84 4.83 -12.21 -17.57
N TRP A 85 4.66 -10.91 -17.29
CA TRP A 85 4.32 -9.92 -18.32
C TRP A 85 5.49 -9.70 -19.28
N THR A 86 5.13 -9.45 -20.53
CA THR A 86 6.03 -8.98 -21.58
C THR A 86 6.44 -7.52 -21.34
N ARG A 87 7.51 -7.08 -22.01
CA ARG A 87 7.96 -5.68 -21.94
C ARG A 87 6.88 -4.73 -22.45
N GLU A 88 6.16 -5.13 -23.48
CA GLU A 88 5.09 -4.35 -24.10
C GLU A 88 3.93 -4.13 -23.13
N GLU A 89 3.52 -5.17 -22.41
CA GLU A 89 2.47 -5.08 -21.38
C GLU A 89 2.90 -4.17 -20.22
N ILE A 90 4.16 -4.28 -19.77
CA ILE A 90 4.72 -3.41 -18.73
C ILE A 90 4.66 -1.94 -19.17
N LEU A 91 5.16 -1.63 -20.37
CA LEU A 91 5.16 -0.25 -20.89
C LEU A 91 3.75 0.29 -21.08
N ALA A 92 2.81 -0.52 -21.56
CA ALA A 92 1.41 -0.13 -21.71
C ALA A 92 0.78 0.22 -20.35
N TYR A 93 1.00 -0.63 -19.34
CA TYR A 93 0.48 -0.42 -17.99
C TYR A 93 1.11 0.80 -17.31
N VAL A 94 2.43 0.94 -17.35
CA VAL A 94 3.14 2.11 -16.80
C VAL A 94 2.65 3.41 -17.46
N GLY A 95 2.45 3.39 -18.78
CA GLY A 95 1.88 4.52 -19.51
C GLY A 95 0.47 4.88 -19.04
N GLN A 96 -0.40 3.89 -18.85
CA GLN A 96 -1.74 4.12 -18.28
C GLN A 96 -1.67 4.65 -16.85
N PHE A 97 -0.87 4.03 -16.00
CA PHE A 97 -0.71 4.42 -14.61
C PHE A 97 -0.26 5.88 -14.48
N ARG A 98 0.76 6.29 -15.23
CA ARG A 98 1.23 7.69 -15.27
C ARG A 98 0.12 8.67 -15.65
N ARG A 99 -0.68 8.34 -16.67
CA ARG A 99 -1.82 9.18 -17.10
C ARG A 99 -2.88 9.29 -15.99
N GLU A 100 -3.21 8.17 -15.34
CA GLU A 100 -4.22 8.16 -14.28
C GLU A 100 -3.78 9.00 -13.07
N ILE A 101 -2.55 8.81 -12.57
CA ILE A 101 -1.98 9.60 -11.47
C ILE A 101 -1.88 11.10 -11.84
N GLY A 102 -1.42 11.39 -13.06
CA GLY A 102 -1.28 12.77 -13.54
C GLY A 102 -2.60 13.51 -13.70
N SER A 103 -3.69 12.79 -14.04
CA SER A 103 -4.98 13.40 -14.37
C SER A 103 -5.66 14.17 -13.25
N GLY A 104 -5.36 13.86 -11.98
CA GLY A 104 -6.05 14.43 -10.82
C GLY A 104 -7.53 14.03 -10.70
N LYS A 105 -8.07 13.22 -11.61
CA LYS A 105 -9.49 12.82 -11.62
C LYS A 105 -9.86 11.84 -10.52
N TYR A 106 -8.87 11.18 -9.93
CA TYR A 106 -9.08 10.14 -8.93
C TYR A 106 -8.55 10.60 -7.57
N HIS A 107 -9.40 10.53 -6.55
CA HIS A 107 -9.02 10.77 -5.15
C HIS A 107 -8.52 9.46 -4.52
N GLY A 108 -7.45 8.91 -5.10
CA GLY A 108 -6.85 7.68 -4.61
C GLY A 108 -6.05 7.90 -3.33
N TYR A 109 -5.94 6.83 -2.53
CA TYR A 109 -5.10 6.78 -1.34
C TYR A 109 -4.64 5.34 -1.08
N PHE A 110 -3.55 5.18 -0.34
CA PHE A 110 -3.15 3.90 0.24
C PHE A 110 -3.71 3.80 1.67
N ALA A 111 -4.46 2.75 1.97
CA ALA A 111 -4.88 2.46 3.33
C ALA A 111 -3.65 2.01 4.15
N GLN A 112 -3.42 2.62 5.30
CA GLN A 112 -2.34 2.28 6.21
C GLN A 112 -2.88 2.06 7.61
N LYS A 113 -2.29 1.09 8.31
CA LYS A 113 -2.64 0.73 9.68
C LYS A 113 -1.35 0.55 10.47
N VAL A 114 -1.25 1.26 11.58
CA VAL A 114 -0.20 1.06 12.58
C VAL A 114 -0.82 0.32 13.75
N VAL A 115 -0.19 -0.79 14.14
CA VAL A 115 -0.61 -1.60 15.29
C VAL A 115 0.54 -1.67 16.27
N TRP A 116 0.27 -1.38 17.53
CA TRP A 116 1.24 -1.52 18.61
C TRP A 116 0.60 -2.16 19.83
N GLY A 117 1.41 -2.71 20.71
CA GLY A 117 0.97 -3.39 21.90
C GLY A 117 2.17 -3.68 22.80
N GLN A 118 1.90 -4.28 23.95
CA GLN A 118 2.91 -4.59 24.95
C GLN A 118 3.10 -6.10 25.02
N LYS A 119 4.34 -6.55 25.12
CA LYS A 119 4.58 -7.94 25.53
C LYS A 119 4.39 -7.99 27.05
N PRO A 120 3.58 -8.90 27.60
CA PRO A 120 3.53 -9.09 29.04
C PRO A 120 4.95 -9.28 29.55
N GLU A 121 5.35 -8.54 30.59
CA GLU A 121 6.54 -8.92 31.33
C GLU A 121 6.33 -10.37 31.75
N ALA A 122 7.29 -11.23 31.41
CA ALA A 122 7.30 -12.55 32.01
C ALA A 122 7.35 -12.27 33.51
N PHE A 123 6.29 -12.64 34.25
CA PHE A 123 6.36 -12.69 35.70
C PHE A 123 7.49 -13.67 36.02
N GLY A 124 8.68 -13.10 36.23
CA GLY A 124 9.93 -13.81 36.38
C GLY A 124 10.23 -13.98 37.86
N ASN A 125 9.95 -15.20 38.31
CA ASN A 125 10.46 -15.91 39.49
C ASN A 125 10.03 -15.42 40.88
#